data_AF-A0A1T3NIV0-F1
#
_entry.id   AF-A0A1T3NIV0-F1
#
_cell.length_a   1.000
_cell.length_b   1.000
_cell.length_c   1.000
_cell.angle_alpha   90.00
_cell.angle_beta   90.00
_cell.angle_gamma   90.00
#
_symmetry.space_group_name_H-M   'P 1'
#
loop_
_entity.id
_entity.type
_entity.pdbx_description
1 polymer ?
#
loop_
_entity_poly.entity_id
_entity_poly.type
_entity_poly.pdbx_seq_one_letter_code
_entity_poly.pdbx_strand_id
1 'polypeptide(L)'
;MVFVTYANSHGGMSPPTPPRKGDGSHYRFELVHEQGLLRTYGDDGVDLVAGVIHPFLRGSGPRAEAAARIRVAVRTQVVLQASLAMGIEMESCNAEQRSVLLGSRAYPPTVRMWDAPVPLVLVTSFYRPTGMLTTPRGNILWLDPTTGESLLSSLLAANVVVLAERSG
;
A
#
# COMPACT_ATOMS: atom_id res chain seq x y z
N MET A 1 20.80 1.00 -7.81
CA MET A 1 19.59 1.27 -7.01
C MET A 1 20.03 1.43 -5.57
N VAL A 2 19.90 2.63 -5.01
CA VAL A 2 20.42 2.93 -3.67
C VAL A 2 19.29 3.57 -2.88
N PHE A 3 18.57 2.74 -2.14
CA PHE A 3 17.62 3.21 -1.14
C PHE A 3 18.08 2.73 0.23
N VAL A 4 17.66 3.43 1.27
CA VAL A 4 17.90 3.03 2.65
C VAL A 4 16.56 2.94 3.36
N THR A 5 16.30 1.81 4.02
CA THR A 5 15.08 1.62 4.81
C THR A 5 15.45 1.35 6.26
N TYR A 6 14.72 1.96 7.19
CA TYR A 6 14.89 1.76 8.62
C TYR A 6 13.56 1.74 9.35
N ALA A 7 13.57 1.06 10.50
CA ALA A 7 12.48 1.09 11.45
C ALA A 7 12.45 2.43 12.18
N ASN A 8 11.23 2.94 12.41
CA ASN A 8 11.02 4.04 13.34
C ASN A 8 11.18 3.53 14.78
N SER A 9 11.91 4.31 15.57
CA SER A 9 12.01 4.14 17.02
C SER A 9 10.61 4.21 17.64
N HIS A 10 10.17 3.17 18.35
CA HIS A 10 8.90 3.22 19.07
C HIS A 10 9.03 4.11 20.31
N GLY A 11 8.01 4.93 20.60
CA GLY A 11 7.86 5.61 21.89
C GLY A 11 8.56 6.98 22.04
N GLY A 12 8.06 8.02 21.38
CA GLY A 12 8.38 9.42 21.71
C GLY A 12 9.83 9.88 21.45
N MET A 13 10.70 9.01 20.95
CA MET A 13 12.02 9.39 20.49
C MET A 13 11.92 10.20 19.19
N SER A 14 12.74 11.24 19.08
CA SER A 14 12.86 12.04 17.86
C SER A 14 13.09 11.13 16.65
N PRO A 15 12.54 11.48 15.46
CA PRO A 15 12.74 10.68 14.26
C PRO A 15 14.25 10.46 14.04
N PRO A 16 14.67 9.24 13.61
CA PRO A 16 16.07 8.97 13.36
C PRO A 16 16.64 9.96 12.34
N THR A 17 17.89 10.38 12.56
CA THR A 17 18.58 11.30 11.64
C THR A 17 18.58 10.70 10.24
N PRO A 18 18.08 11.43 9.21
CA PRO A 18 18.07 10.93 7.85
C PRO A 18 19.46 10.52 7.37
N PRO A 19 19.61 9.36 6.71
CA PRO A 19 20.89 8.92 6.19
C PRO A 19 21.35 9.86 5.09
N ARG A 20 22.66 9.95 4.93
CA ARG A 20 23.31 10.63 3.82
C ARG A 20 23.84 9.59 2.84
N LYS A 21 23.98 9.98 1.58
CA LYS A 21 24.65 9.18 0.55
C LYS A 21 26.15 9.12 0.84
N GLY A 22 26.86 8.26 0.10
CA GLY A 22 28.32 8.12 0.23
C GLY A 22 29.11 9.40 -0.07
N ASP A 23 28.52 10.33 -0.82
CA ASP A 23 29.07 11.66 -1.11
C ASP A 23 28.68 12.73 -0.07
N GLY A 24 27.95 12.36 0.98
CA GLY A 24 27.48 13.25 2.04
C GLY A 24 26.20 14.04 1.71
N SER A 25 25.65 13.93 0.49
CA SER A 25 24.40 14.58 0.09
C SER A 25 23.16 13.89 0.69
N HIS A 26 22.02 14.59 0.69
CA HIS A 26 20.74 14.05 1.13
C HIS A 26 20.04 13.28 0.01
N TYR A 27 19.27 12.25 0.38
CA TYR A 27 18.26 11.68 -0.50
C TYR A 27 17.15 12.71 -0.75
N ARG A 28 16.65 12.76 -1.99
CA ARG A 28 15.61 13.72 -2.38
C ARG A 28 14.28 13.43 -1.72
N PHE A 29 13.90 12.16 -1.60
CA PHE A 29 12.60 11.75 -1.12
C PHE A 29 12.69 10.90 0.14
N GLU A 30 11.66 11.03 0.96
CA GLU A 30 11.38 10.23 2.13
C GLU A 30 9.96 9.67 2.03
N LEU A 31 9.84 8.36 2.14
CA LEU A 31 8.57 7.65 2.16
C LEU A 31 8.38 6.98 3.53
N VAL A 32 7.31 7.34 4.23
CA VAL A 32 6.88 6.71 5.48
C VAL A 32 5.79 5.68 5.16
N HIS A 33 5.98 4.43 5.57
CA HIS A 33 5.08 3.31 5.25
C HIS A 33 4.97 2.28 6.40
N GLU A 34 4.19 1.22 6.19
CA GLU A 34 3.78 0.25 7.22
C GLU A 34 3.23 0.95 8.47
N GLN A 35 2.20 1.80 8.30
CA GLN A 35 1.58 2.59 9.39
C GLN A 35 2.57 3.48 10.17
N GLY A 36 3.59 3.97 9.49
CA GLY A 36 4.63 4.79 10.13
C GLY A 36 5.69 3.97 10.86
N LEU A 37 5.74 2.66 10.69
CA LEU A 37 6.79 1.83 11.28
C LEU A 37 8.09 1.87 10.47
N LEU A 38 8.02 2.12 9.17
CA LEU A 38 9.18 2.12 8.28
C LEU A 38 9.33 3.46 7.57
N ARG A 39 10.58 3.84 7.29
CA ARG A 39 10.93 4.95 6.41
C ARG A 39 11.90 4.48 5.36
N THR A 40 11.64 4.85 4.10
CA THR A 40 12.50 4.58 2.95
C THR A 40 12.94 5.89 2.33
N TYR A 41 14.23 6.00 2.02
CA TYR A 41 14.84 7.18 1.39
C TYR A 41 15.35 6.79 0.01
N GLY A 42 15.12 7.64 -0.98
CA GLY A 42 15.47 7.40 -2.38
C GLY A 42 15.46 8.69 -3.20
N ASP A 43 15.97 8.63 -4.42
CA ASP A 43 16.04 9.80 -5.31
C ASP A 43 14.95 9.84 -6.38
N ASP A 44 14.28 8.70 -6.60
CA ASP A 44 13.18 8.56 -7.54
C ASP A 44 12.12 7.55 -7.04
N GLY A 45 11.02 7.44 -7.78
CA GLY A 45 9.94 6.51 -7.44
C GLY A 45 10.37 5.04 -7.50
N VAL A 46 11.38 4.69 -8.29
CA VAL A 46 11.87 3.32 -8.41
C VAL A 46 12.54 2.91 -7.10
N ASP A 47 13.46 3.74 -6.58
CA ASP A 47 14.12 3.57 -5.27
C ASP A 47 13.11 3.39 -4.14
N LEU A 48 12.10 4.25 -4.08
CA LEU A 48 11.06 4.19 -3.04
C LEU A 48 10.25 2.88 -3.12
N VAL A 49 9.85 2.47 -4.33
CA VAL A 49 9.12 1.22 -4.53
C VAL A 49 9.94 0.02 -4.08
N ALA A 50 11.25 -0.02 -4.37
CA ALA A 50 12.06 -1.14 -3.91
C ALA A 50 12.08 -1.23 -2.39
N GLY A 51 12.20 -0.10 -1.66
CA GLY A 51 12.11 -0.12 -0.20
C GLY A 51 10.77 -0.64 0.32
N VAL A 52 9.66 -0.29 -0.33
CA VAL A 52 8.32 -0.79 0.01
C VAL A 52 8.21 -2.30 -0.21
N ILE A 53 8.69 -2.82 -1.35
CA ILE A 53 8.52 -4.24 -1.70
C ILE A 53 9.61 -5.14 -1.09
N HIS A 54 10.74 -4.59 -0.67
CA HIS A 54 11.90 -5.35 -0.18
C HIS A 54 11.55 -6.36 0.92
N PRO A 55 10.76 -6.03 1.97
CA PRO A 55 10.35 -7.00 2.98
C PRO A 55 9.53 -8.18 2.44
N PHE A 56 8.95 -8.02 1.26
CA PHE A 56 8.12 -9.03 0.58
C PHE A 56 8.85 -9.70 -0.57
N LEU A 57 10.08 -9.29 -0.90
CA LEU A 57 10.84 -9.84 -2.01
C LEU A 57 11.32 -11.25 -1.67
N ARG A 58 11.12 -12.19 -2.60
CA ARG A 58 11.52 -13.59 -2.46
C ARG A 58 12.21 -14.03 -3.73
N GLY A 59 13.54 -14.05 -3.71
CA GLY A 59 14.37 -14.25 -4.90
C GLY A 59 14.65 -12.94 -5.65
N SER A 60 15.05 -13.07 -6.92
CA SER A 60 15.51 -11.93 -7.74
C SER A 60 14.82 -11.91 -9.10
N GLY A 61 14.82 -10.73 -9.73
CA GLY A 61 14.32 -10.51 -11.07
C GLY A 61 12.84 -10.10 -11.16
N PRO A 62 12.35 -9.79 -12.38
CA PRO A 62 11.08 -9.08 -12.57
C PRO A 62 9.85 -9.83 -12.02
N ARG A 63 9.87 -11.16 -12.07
CA ARG A 63 8.77 -11.99 -11.54
C ARG A 63 8.70 -11.93 -10.01
N ALA A 64 9.86 -11.94 -9.34
CA ALA A 64 9.92 -11.83 -7.88
C ALA A 64 9.41 -10.46 -7.41
N GLU A 65 9.79 -9.40 -8.14
CA GLU A 65 9.33 -8.03 -7.88
C GLU A 65 7.82 -7.86 -8.10
N ALA A 66 7.29 -8.36 -9.22
CA ALA A 66 5.86 -8.34 -9.47
C ALA A 66 5.07 -9.07 -8.38
N ALA A 67 5.56 -10.25 -7.96
CA ALA A 67 4.94 -10.99 -6.85
C ALA A 67 5.06 -10.25 -5.50
N ALA A 68 6.14 -9.50 -5.27
CA ALA A 68 6.32 -8.70 -4.07
C ALA A 68 5.33 -7.51 -4.04
N ARG A 69 5.12 -6.82 -5.18
CA ARG A 69 4.10 -5.77 -5.30
C ARG A 69 2.70 -6.28 -4.98
N ILE A 70 2.33 -7.45 -5.50
CA ILE A 70 1.04 -8.08 -5.19
C ILE A 70 0.92 -8.38 -3.70
N ARG A 71 1.98 -8.92 -3.07
CA ARG A 71 1.99 -9.18 -1.61
C ARG A 71 1.81 -7.92 -0.78
N VAL A 72 2.47 -6.82 -1.16
CA VAL A 72 2.27 -5.51 -0.53
C VAL A 72 0.80 -5.09 -0.65
N ALA A 73 0.25 -5.07 -1.87
CA ALA A 73 -1.13 -4.65 -2.10
C ALA A 73 -2.15 -5.50 -1.32
N VAL A 74 -1.97 -6.82 -1.25
CA VAL A 74 -2.85 -7.73 -0.49
C VAL A 74 -2.75 -7.48 1.02
N ARG A 75 -1.53 -7.29 1.57
CA ARG A 75 -1.38 -6.98 2.99
C ARG A 75 -1.99 -5.62 3.32
N THR A 76 -1.74 -4.61 2.49
CA THR A 76 -2.33 -3.28 2.62
C THR A 76 -3.85 -3.35 2.55
N GLN A 77 -4.41 -4.16 1.66
CA GLN A 77 -5.86 -4.37 1.56
C GLN A 77 -6.46 -4.80 2.90
N VAL A 78 -5.87 -5.81 3.55
CA VAL A 78 -6.36 -6.33 4.83
C VAL A 78 -6.33 -5.24 5.90
N VAL A 79 -5.20 -4.57 6.05
CA VAL A 79 -4.97 -3.54 7.06
C VAL A 79 -5.88 -2.33 6.85
N LEU A 80 -5.92 -1.80 5.63
CA LEU A 80 -6.70 -0.62 5.29
C LEU A 80 -8.20 -0.90 5.41
N GLN A 81 -8.65 -2.07 4.95
CA GLN A 81 -10.06 -2.44 5.07
C GLN A 81 -10.48 -2.54 6.54
N ALA A 82 -9.64 -3.12 7.40
CA ALA A 82 -9.92 -3.20 8.84
C ALA A 82 -9.99 -1.80 9.46
N SER A 83 -9.05 -0.91 9.12
CA SER A 83 -9.06 0.48 9.60
C SER A 83 -10.33 1.24 9.18
N LEU A 84 -10.77 1.07 7.93
CA LEU A 84 -11.99 1.70 7.42
C LEU A 84 -13.26 1.13 8.08
N ALA A 85 -13.27 -0.16 8.39
CA ALA A 85 -14.39 -0.83 9.06
C ALA A 85 -14.57 -0.42 10.54
N MET A 86 -13.60 0.30 11.12
CA MET A 86 -13.72 0.89 12.46
C MET A 86 -14.40 2.27 12.47
N GLY A 87 -14.67 2.85 11.29
CA GLY A 87 -15.34 4.14 11.15
C GLY A 87 -16.84 4.10 11.46
N ILE A 88 -17.41 5.27 11.75
CA ILE A 88 -18.84 5.43 12.08
C ILE A 88 -19.75 5.04 10.90
N GLU A 89 -19.25 5.13 9.68
CA GLU A 89 -19.93 4.74 8.44
C GLU A 89 -20.34 3.25 8.43
N MET A 90 -19.65 2.41 9.22
CA MET A 90 -19.97 0.99 9.38
C MET A 90 -21.35 0.75 10.02
N GLU A 91 -21.85 1.70 10.80
CA GLU A 91 -23.18 1.64 11.42
C GLU A 91 -24.30 1.72 10.37
N SER A 92 -24.05 2.37 9.24
CA SER A 92 -24.98 2.50 8.13
C SER A 92 -24.96 1.31 7.15
N CYS A 93 -24.03 0.37 7.32
CA CYS A 93 -23.95 -0.82 6.47
C CYS A 93 -25.02 -1.86 6.83
N ASN A 94 -25.63 -2.49 5.83
CA ASN A 94 -26.53 -3.62 6.05
C ASN A 94 -25.75 -4.92 6.37
N ALA A 95 -26.45 -6.00 6.71
CA ALA A 95 -25.83 -7.26 7.10
C ALA A 95 -24.93 -7.88 6.00
N GLU A 96 -25.33 -7.79 4.73
CA GLU A 96 -24.57 -8.30 3.59
C GLU A 96 -23.28 -7.48 3.38
N GLN A 97 -23.39 -6.16 3.38
CA GLN A 97 -22.25 -5.25 3.28
C GLN A 97 -21.27 -5.49 4.43
N ARG A 98 -21.76 -5.63 5.67
CA ARG A 98 -20.90 -5.96 6.82
C ARG A 98 -20.21 -7.32 6.66
N SER A 99 -20.92 -8.33 6.15
CA SER A 99 -20.34 -9.65 5.87
C SER A 99 -19.19 -9.58 4.87
N VAL A 100 -19.34 -8.77 3.81
CA VAL A 100 -18.25 -8.56 2.83
C VAL A 100 -17.08 -7.79 3.46
N LEU A 101 -17.35 -6.69 4.18
CA LEU A 101 -16.32 -5.84 4.82
C LEU A 101 -15.51 -6.58 5.88
N LEU A 102 -16.14 -7.43 6.68
CA LEU A 102 -15.51 -8.19 7.77
C LEU A 102 -15.09 -9.61 7.36
N GLY A 103 -15.44 -10.03 6.14
CA GLY A 103 -15.14 -11.36 5.62
C GLY A 103 -13.65 -11.61 5.42
N SER A 104 -13.30 -12.88 5.26
CA SER A 104 -11.93 -13.28 4.94
C SER A 104 -11.40 -12.60 3.67
N ARG A 105 -10.10 -12.34 3.63
CA ARG A 105 -9.36 -11.87 2.45
C ARG A 105 -8.45 -12.94 1.85
N ALA A 106 -8.62 -14.20 2.28
CA ALA A 106 -7.95 -15.34 1.64
C ALA A 106 -8.34 -15.48 0.15
N TYR A 107 -9.56 -15.05 -0.18
CA TYR A 107 -10.05 -14.92 -1.54
C TYR A 107 -10.50 -13.48 -1.79
N PRO A 108 -10.30 -12.93 -3.01
CA PRO A 108 -10.77 -11.59 -3.33
C PRO A 108 -12.32 -11.52 -3.25
N PRO A 109 -12.91 -10.45 -2.69
CA PRO A 109 -14.36 -10.30 -2.64
C PRO A 109 -15.00 -10.35 -4.03
N THR A 110 -16.07 -11.13 -4.20
CA THR A 110 -16.80 -11.18 -5.48
C THR A 110 -18.12 -10.43 -5.33
N VAL A 111 -18.16 -9.19 -5.78
CA VAL A 111 -19.36 -8.34 -5.82
C VAL A 111 -19.50 -7.74 -7.22
N ARG A 112 -20.73 -7.44 -7.65
CA ARG A 112 -20.96 -6.75 -8.94
C ARG A 112 -21.00 -5.23 -8.77
N MET A 113 -21.60 -4.78 -7.67
CA MET A 113 -21.77 -3.38 -7.32
C MET A 113 -21.52 -3.24 -5.83
N TRP A 114 -20.82 -2.19 -5.45
CA TRP A 114 -20.54 -1.84 -4.07
C TRP A 114 -21.09 -0.46 -3.76
N ASP A 115 -22.20 -0.43 -3.03
CA ASP A 115 -22.96 0.77 -2.68
C ASP A 115 -22.88 1.10 -1.18
N ALA A 116 -22.03 0.41 -0.43
CA ALA A 116 -21.88 0.66 1.00
C ALA A 116 -21.21 2.03 1.26
N PRO A 117 -21.54 2.69 2.38
CA PRO A 117 -20.88 3.92 2.81
C PRO A 117 -19.37 3.75 3.03
N VAL A 118 -18.95 2.59 3.54
CA VAL A 118 -17.54 2.24 3.71
C VAL A 118 -16.95 1.76 2.38
N PRO A 119 -15.85 2.33 1.88
CA PRO A 119 -15.25 1.88 0.63
C PRO A 119 -14.73 0.44 0.73
N LEU A 120 -14.93 -0.34 -0.33
CA LEU A 120 -14.33 -1.67 -0.46
C LEU A 120 -12.92 -1.52 -1.02
N VAL A 121 -11.92 -2.00 -0.28
CA VAL A 121 -10.52 -1.99 -0.73
C VAL A 121 -10.24 -3.22 -1.58
N LEU A 122 -9.82 -3.03 -2.82
CA LEU A 122 -9.59 -4.10 -3.79
C LEU A 122 -8.23 -3.99 -4.47
N VAL A 123 -7.66 -5.13 -4.88
CA VAL A 123 -6.39 -5.21 -5.61
C VAL A 123 -6.66 -5.48 -7.09
N THR A 124 -6.19 -4.61 -7.98
CA THR A 124 -6.51 -4.64 -9.42
C THR A 124 -6.16 -5.98 -10.09
N SER A 125 -5.05 -6.62 -9.70
CA SER A 125 -4.57 -7.86 -10.33
C SER A 125 -5.51 -9.07 -10.23
N PHE A 126 -6.53 -9.03 -9.36
CA PHE A 126 -7.53 -10.10 -9.28
C PHE A 126 -8.69 -9.92 -10.25
N TYR A 127 -8.89 -8.72 -10.78
CA TYR A 127 -10.04 -8.35 -11.61
C TYR A 127 -9.62 -8.06 -13.04
N ARG A 128 -10.56 -8.24 -13.97
CA ARG A 128 -10.34 -7.92 -15.39
C ARG A 128 -9.92 -6.45 -15.58
N PRO A 129 -9.07 -6.15 -16.58
CA PRO A 129 -8.61 -7.05 -17.63
C PRO A 129 -7.44 -7.97 -17.24
N THR A 130 -6.75 -7.70 -16.13
CA THR A 130 -5.54 -8.41 -15.74
C THR A 130 -5.82 -9.75 -15.07
N GLY A 131 -6.83 -9.78 -14.19
CA GLY A 131 -7.27 -10.96 -13.46
C GLY A 131 -8.51 -11.62 -14.07
N MET A 132 -9.05 -12.60 -13.33
CA MET A 132 -10.17 -13.43 -13.81
C MET A 132 -11.54 -12.94 -13.33
N LEU A 133 -11.59 -12.19 -12.22
CA LEU A 133 -12.85 -11.74 -11.64
C LEU A 133 -13.45 -10.57 -12.42
N THR A 134 -14.78 -10.47 -12.40
CA THR A 134 -15.48 -9.32 -13.00
C THR A 134 -15.23 -8.08 -12.17
N THR A 135 -14.84 -6.98 -12.81
CA THR A 135 -14.57 -5.71 -12.13
C THR A 135 -15.85 -5.13 -11.50
N PRO A 136 -15.92 -5.00 -10.18
CA PRO A 136 -17.05 -4.35 -9.52
C PRO A 136 -17.10 -2.85 -9.83
N ARG A 137 -18.29 -2.25 -9.66
CA ARG A 137 -18.51 -0.79 -9.71
C ARG A 137 -18.91 -0.24 -8.35
N GLY A 138 -18.74 1.06 -8.14
CA GLY A 138 -19.24 1.77 -6.96
C GLY A 138 -18.13 2.31 -6.06
N ASN A 139 -18.37 2.36 -4.76
CA ASN A 139 -17.48 2.97 -3.76
C ASN A 139 -16.26 2.09 -3.46
N ILE A 140 -15.27 2.12 -4.34
CA ILE A 140 -14.12 1.20 -4.32
C ILE A 140 -12.82 1.99 -4.22
N LEU A 141 -11.94 1.55 -3.31
CA LEU A 141 -10.55 2.00 -3.23
C LEU A 141 -9.67 0.93 -3.89
N TRP A 142 -8.97 1.32 -4.97
CA TRP A 142 -8.12 0.40 -5.74
C TRP A 142 -6.66 0.50 -5.33
N LEU A 143 -6.05 -0.66 -5.08
CA LEU A 143 -4.60 -0.84 -4.94
C LEU A 143 -4.08 -1.48 -6.23
N ASP A 144 -3.11 -0.84 -6.88
CA ASP A 144 -2.66 -1.26 -8.22
C ASP A 144 -1.19 -1.72 -8.26
N PRO A 145 -0.91 -3.02 -8.07
CA PRO A 145 0.46 -3.53 -8.07
C PRO A 145 1.04 -3.80 -9.47
N THR A 146 0.38 -3.35 -10.55
CA THR A 146 0.79 -3.64 -11.94
C THR A 146 2.24 -3.20 -12.20
N THR A 147 2.56 -1.95 -11.89
CA THR A 147 3.92 -1.40 -11.93
C THR A 147 4.34 -0.86 -10.56
N GLY A 148 5.61 -0.50 -10.41
CA GLY A 148 6.06 0.19 -9.21
C GLY A 148 5.38 1.54 -9.03
N GLU A 149 5.29 2.31 -10.11
CA GLU A 149 4.64 3.61 -10.14
C GLU A 149 3.15 3.52 -9.78
N SER A 150 2.39 2.62 -10.41
CA SER A 150 0.96 2.44 -10.10
C SER A 150 0.74 2.03 -8.65
N LEU A 151 1.64 1.19 -8.10
CA LEU A 151 1.59 0.77 -6.70
C LEU A 151 1.77 1.99 -5.80
N LEU A 152 2.84 2.74 -6.00
CA LEU A 152 3.15 3.91 -5.18
C LEU A 152 2.03 4.96 -5.24
N SER A 153 1.54 5.27 -6.45
CA SER A 153 0.43 6.22 -6.64
C SER A 153 -0.85 5.76 -5.96
N SER A 154 -1.21 4.47 -6.05
CA SER A 154 -2.40 3.95 -5.38
C SER A 154 -2.28 3.93 -3.86
N LEU A 155 -1.09 3.65 -3.31
CA LEU A 155 -0.83 3.72 -1.87
C LEU A 155 -0.92 5.16 -1.33
N LEU A 156 -0.42 6.14 -2.09
CA LEU A 156 -0.53 7.57 -1.76
C LEU A 156 -1.98 8.04 -1.81
N ALA A 157 -2.72 7.70 -2.88
CA ALA A 157 -4.14 8.05 -3.00
C ALA A 157 -5.00 7.45 -1.89
N ALA A 158 -4.60 6.28 -1.37
CA ALA A 158 -5.24 5.62 -0.24
C ALA A 158 -4.80 6.15 1.13
N ASN A 159 -3.89 7.13 1.19
CA ASN A 159 -3.28 7.65 2.42
C ASN A 159 -2.62 6.58 3.31
N VAL A 160 -2.12 5.49 2.70
CA VAL A 160 -1.43 4.40 3.42
C VAL A 160 0.04 4.74 3.65
N VAL A 161 0.61 5.57 2.77
CA VAL A 161 2.00 6.02 2.82
C VAL A 161 2.05 7.54 2.75
N VAL A 162 3.10 8.13 3.30
CA VAL A 162 3.35 9.57 3.26
C VAL A 162 4.65 9.82 2.51
N LEU A 163 4.61 10.61 1.45
CA LEU A 163 5.76 11.04 0.68
C LEU A 163 6.12 12.48 1.03
N ALA A 164 7.38 12.71 1.38
CA ALA A 164 7.94 14.04 1.57
C ALA A 164 9.11 14.25 0.60
N GLU A 165 9.13 15.40 -0.06
CA GLU A 165 10.29 15.90 -0.79
C GLU A 165 11.12 16.78 0.15
N ARG A 166 12.44 16.56 0.15
CA ARG A 166 13.37 17.34 0.96
C ARG A 166 13.96 18.43 0.08
N SER A 167 13.55 19.66 0.30
CA SER A 167 14.27 20.84 -0.18
C SER A 167 15.63 20.89 0.52
N GLY A 168 16.71 20.98 -0.25
CA GLY A 168 18.09 21.01 0.27
C GLY A 168 18.38 22.20 1.18
#